data_AF-A0A0L0GCZ0-F1
#
_entry.id   AF-A0A0L0GCZ0-F1
#
_cell.length_a   1.000
_cell.length_b   1.000
_cell.length_c   1.000
_cell.angle_alpha   90.00
_cell.angle_beta   90.00
_cell.angle_gamma   90.00
#
_symmetry.space_group_name_H-M   'P 1'
#
loop_
_entity.id
_entity.type
_entity.pdbx_description
1 polymer ?
#
loop_
_entity_poly.entity_id
_entity_poly.type
_entity_poly.pdbx_seq_one_letter_code
_entity_poly.pdbx_strand_id
1 'polypeptide(L)'
;MSKRAHRGSLADGLVLNQSLENRGIHLGPEYFDKAATQAEFQVLCDTVRKEYGTSCLWRYIYEWCLCSEYISEERLSYNIVYKPSTVNDFGVPLQVTINRSKPEIVAGQKSVSSLAPGAQCVICFENVASAGKPGLRAYEFVLNGRSFFVQYPPYPYCDGHAVVIEREHTAQIITRNTVDDLLDFATNFEHLCISSNTDKSGTGASILQHRHYQVSGMRLPLFSAVSAADAQPMQYGAASVSVLHYPVVAIRIEGTDTGTIAKAATRILDIWRSEEFCAAEGFEVDQQTMSFSALHEYGNFILIMVPRTTTAQTNPHNHCIKHEFVGILEMAGYAVLPARLHDELAKLEGVLENNSDPAQLPADLTSFAPFVDDCWTKIEDKDPHSRMEAALNAAFANIIRENSPYDSTDKTKTMRLVNKALEH
;
A
#
# COMPACT_ATOMS: atom_id res chain seq x y z
N MET A 1 26.38 26.40 -41.36
CA MET A 1 27.49 25.57 -40.84
C MET A 1 28.04 26.31 -39.63
N SER A 2 27.98 25.80 -38.40
CA SER A 2 28.54 24.54 -37.93
C SER A 2 27.85 24.09 -36.63
N LYS A 3 27.57 22.79 -36.59
CA LYS A 3 27.05 21.97 -35.50
C LYS A 3 27.87 22.09 -34.19
N ARG A 4 27.17 22.19 -33.07
CA ARG A 4 27.52 21.61 -31.76
C ARG A 4 26.25 20.94 -31.22
N ALA A 5 25.85 19.81 -31.79
CA ALA A 5 26.15 18.46 -31.28
C ALA A 5 25.58 18.23 -29.87
N HIS A 6 24.27 17.98 -29.82
CA HIS A 6 23.62 17.10 -28.86
C HIS A 6 24.48 15.84 -28.66
N ARG A 7 25.01 15.66 -27.46
CA ARG A 7 25.59 14.40 -26.98
C ARG A 7 25.06 14.14 -25.57
N GLY A 8 23.76 13.92 -25.48
CA GLY A 8 23.07 13.54 -24.24
C GLY A 8 21.82 12.67 -24.45
N SER A 9 21.66 11.99 -25.61
CA SER A 9 20.38 11.31 -25.96
C SER A 9 20.49 9.86 -26.43
N LEU A 10 21.69 9.26 -26.48
CA LEU A 10 21.86 7.87 -26.96
C LEU A 10 22.34 6.92 -25.86
N ALA A 11 23.25 7.36 -24.99
CA ALA A 11 23.78 6.54 -23.90
C ALA A 11 22.71 6.24 -22.83
N ASP A 12 21.83 7.20 -22.56
CA ASP A 12 20.80 7.06 -21.53
C ASP A 12 19.58 6.26 -22.03
N GLY A 13 19.24 6.39 -23.33
CA GLY A 13 18.24 5.55 -23.98
C GLY A 13 18.69 4.08 -24.08
N LEU A 14 20.01 3.84 -24.19
CA LEU A 14 20.60 2.50 -24.12
C LEU A 14 20.47 1.86 -22.71
N VAL A 15 20.61 2.64 -21.63
CA VAL A 15 20.45 2.13 -20.25
C VAL A 15 19.00 1.76 -19.95
N LEU A 16 18.06 2.61 -20.38
CA LEU A 16 16.62 2.37 -20.26
C LEU A 16 16.16 1.16 -21.08
N ASN A 17 16.62 1.09 -22.33
CA ASN A 17 16.38 -0.06 -23.20
C ASN A 17 16.98 -1.34 -22.58
N GLN A 18 18.20 -1.32 -22.06
CA GLN A 18 18.82 -2.50 -21.48
C GLN A 18 18.15 -2.98 -20.18
N SER A 19 17.62 -2.08 -19.34
CA SER A 19 16.81 -2.43 -18.15
C SER A 19 15.50 -3.14 -18.53
N LEU A 20 14.82 -2.63 -19.55
CA LEU A 20 13.59 -3.19 -20.10
C LEU A 20 13.85 -4.50 -20.84
N GLU A 21 14.91 -4.59 -21.65
CA GLU A 21 15.33 -5.81 -22.38
C GLU A 21 15.71 -6.94 -21.42
N ASN A 22 16.44 -6.63 -20.34
CA ASN A 22 16.76 -7.59 -19.27
C ASN A 22 15.50 -8.13 -18.56
N ARG A 23 14.36 -7.46 -18.75
CA ARG A 23 13.04 -7.81 -18.18
C ARG A 23 12.03 -8.20 -19.27
N GLY A 24 12.51 -8.47 -20.49
CA GLY A 24 11.71 -8.99 -21.61
C GLY A 24 10.87 -7.95 -22.37
N ILE A 25 11.10 -6.65 -22.14
CA ILE A 25 10.41 -5.55 -22.82
C ILE A 25 11.39 -4.92 -23.82
N HIS A 26 11.12 -5.10 -25.11
CA HIS A 26 11.94 -4.53 -26.18
C HIS A 26 11.23 -3.31 -26.75
N LEU A 27 11.53 -2.12 -26.22
CA LEU A 27 11.04 -0.85 -26.77
C LEU A 27 12.15 -0.19 -27.59
N GLY A 28 11.81 0.36 -28.75
CA GLY A 28 12.77 1.07 -29.58
C GLY A 28 13.31 2.35 -28.90
N PRO A 29 14.51 2.84 -29.29
CA PRO A 29 15.09 4.06 -28.74
C PRO A 29 14.22 5.31 -28.91
N GLU A 30 13.28 5.31 -29.85
CA GLU A 30 12.27 6.35 -30.08
C GLU A 30 11.27 6.52 -28.92
N TYR A 31 11.12 5.51 -28.05
CA TYR A 31 10.29 5.60 -26.85
C TYR A 31 11.02 6.27 -25.69
N PHE A 32 12.27 6.70 -25.88
CA PHE A 32 13.13 7.20 -24.81
C PHE A 32 13.72 8.57 -25.13
N ASP A 33 12.96 9.61 -24.80
CA ASP A 33 13.44 11.00 -24.86
C ASP A 33 13.27 11.70 -23.50
N LYS A 34 14.35 11.82 -22.72
CA LYS A 34 14.34 12.57 -21.45
C LYS A 34 13.92 14.03 -21.62
N ALA A 35 14.04 14.61 -22.82
CA ALA A 35 13.59 15.96 -23.12
C ALA A 35 12.07 16.04 -23.42
N ALA A 36 11.38 14.91 -23.52
CA ALA A 36 9.95 14.88 -23.76
C ALA A 36 9.20 15.66 -22.68
N THR A 37 8.33 16.54 -23.17
CA THR A 37 7.33 17.24 -22.36
C THR A 37 6.35 16.23 -21.77
N GLN A 38 5.61 16.64 -20.75
CA GLN A 38 4.55 15.81 -20.16
C GLN A 38 3.48 15.40 -21.19
N ALA A 39 3.19 16.25 -22.19
CA ALA A 39 2.23 15.93 -23.25
C ALA A 39 2.78 14.86 -24.23
N GLU A 40 4.05 14.96 -24.61
CA GLU A 40 4.71 13.93 -25.43
C GLU A 40 4.82 12.61 -24.67
N PHE A 41 5.12 12.65 -23.37
CA PHE A 41 5.14 11.47 -22.50
C PHE A 41 3.79 10.75 -22.47
N GLN A 42 2.67 11.49 -22.42
CA GLN A 42 1.32 10.91 -22.50
C GLN A 42 1.12 10.14 -23.82
N VAL A 43 1.50 10.73 -24.96
CA VAL A 43 1.39 10.08 -26.29
C VAL A 43 2.24 8.81 -26.37
N LEU A 44 3.45 8.84 -25.80
CA LEU A 44 4.29 7.65 -25.72
C LEU A 44 3.64 6.55 -24.87
N CYS A 45 3.10 6.90 -23.71
CA CYS A 45 2.37 5.96 -22.85
C CYS A 45 1.15 5.34 -23.56
N ASP A 46 0.36 6.14 -24.28
CA ASP A 46 -0.79 5.64 -25.04
C ASP A 46 -0.34 4.67 -26.16
N THR A 47 0.80 4.95 -26.80
CA THR A 47 1.40 4.04 -27.79
C THR A 47 1.84 2.74 -27.14
N VAL A 48 2.57 2.82 -26.01
CA VAL A 48 3.03 1.63 -25.26
C VAL A 48 1.84 0.78 -24.80
N ARG A 49 0.80 1.40 -24.25
CA ARG A 49 -0.42 0.71 -23.81
C ARG A 49 -1.10 -0.02 -24.97
N LYS A 50 -1.20 0.62 -26.13
CA LYS A 50 -1.86 0.07 -27.32
C LYS A 50 -1.08 -1.10 -27.92
N GLU A 51 0.24 -1.00 -27.98
CA GLU A 51 1.10 -1.98 -28.67
C GLU A 51 1.53 -3.14 -27.76
N TYR A 52 1.75 -2.87 -26.47
CA TYR A 52 2.35 -3.82 -25.52
C TYR A 52 1.50 -4.10 -24.28
N GLY A 53 0.35 -3.44 -24.15
CA GLY A 53 -0.60 -3.66 -23.07
C GLY A 53 -0.27 -2.94 -21.76
N THR A 54 -1.14 -3.13 -20.77
CA THR A 54 -1.09 -2.45 -19.47
C THR A 54 0.20 -2.75 -18.69
N SER A 55 0.60 -4.00 -18.53
CA SER A 55 1.74 -4.34 -17.69
C SER A 55 3.03 -3.66 -18.17
N CYS A 56 3.21 -3.59 -19.50
CA CYS A 56 4.32 -2.87 -20.13
C CYS A 56 4.23 -1.36 -19.91
N LEU A 57 3.03 -0.75 -19.99
CA LEU A 57 2.82 0.67 -19.70
C LEU A 57 3.30 1.05 -18.29
N TRP A 58 2.88 0.30 -17.27
CA TRP A 58 3.24 0.63 -15.88
C TRP A 58 4.75 0.52 -15.66
N ARG A 59 5.37 -0.54 -16.20
CA ARG A 59 6.82 -0.68 -16.15
C ARG A 59 7.52 0.46 -16.89
N TYR A 60 7.03 0.85 -18.05
CA TYR A 60 7.58 1.96 -18.84
C TYR A 60 7.56 3.28 -18.05
N ILE A 61 6.46 3.60 -17.37
CA ILE A 61 6.37 4.81 -16.52
C ILE A 61 7.40 4.75 -15.37
N TYR A 62 7.53 3.59 -14.71
CA TYR A 62 8.51 3.39 -13.62
C TYR A 62 9.95 3.62 -14.10
N GLU A 63 10.30 3.03 -15.24
CA GLU A 63 11.65 3.12 -15.80
C GLU A 63 11.97 4.53 -16.28
N TRP A 64 10.97 5.27 -16.76
CA TRP A 64 11.12 6.71 -17.01
C TRP A 64 11.52 7.46 -15.74
N CYS A 65 10.89 7.14 -14.60
CA CYS A 65 11.18 7.78 -13.31
C CYS A 65 12.58 7.42 -12.78
N LEU A 66 13.10 6.22 -13.09
CA LEU A 66 14.50 5.87 -12.82
C LEU A 66 15.45 6.68 -13.71
N CYS A 67 15.18 6.73 -15.00
CA CYS A 67 16.04 7.41 -15.96
C CYS A 67 16.06 8.93 -15.77
N SER A 68 14.95 9.51 -15.31
CA SER A 68 14.87 10.92 -14.95
C SER A 68 15.47 11.24 -13.57
N GLU A 69 16.05 10.24 -12.90
CA GLU A 69 16.61 10.33 -11.54
C GLU A 69 15.60 10.78 -10.47
N TYR A 70 14.31 10.69 -10.77
CA TYR A 70 13.26 10.97 -9.80
C TYR A 70 13.14 9.85 -8.74
N ILE A 71 13.36 8.60 -9.16
CA ILE A 71 13.56 7.45 -8.29
C ILE A 71 15.03 7.06 -8.36
N SER A 72 15.64 6.79 -7.21
CA SER A 72 17.06 6.41 -7.10
C SER A 72 17.20 4.93 -6.74
N GLU A 73 17.73 4.12 -7.66
CA GLU A 73 18.03 2.71 -7.40
C GLU A 73 19.01 2.55 -6.25
N GLU A 74 20.02 3.43 -6.16
CA GLU A 74 20.98 3.43 -5.06
C GLU A 74 20.26 3.56 -3.72
N ARG A 75 19.34 4.53 -3.59
CA ARG A 75 18.57 4.70 -2.34
C ARG A 75 17.72 3.49 -2.01
N LEU A 76 17.06 2.92 -3.03
CA LEU A 76 16.23 1.73 -2.85
C LEU A 76 17.05 0.50 -2.47
N SER A 77 18.29 0.39 -2.93
CA SER A 77 19.20 -0.71 -2.60
C SER A 77 19.56 -0.79 -1.11
N TYR A 78 19.39 0.31 -0.37
CA TYR A 78 19.59 0.31 1.07
C TYR A 78 18.44 -0.34 1.85
N ASN A 79 17.26 -0.52 1.24
CA ASN A 79 16.12 -1.17 1.90
C ASN A 79 16.45 -2.63 2.24
N ILE A 80 15.99 -3.08 3.40
CA ILE A 80 16.13 -4.47 3.83
C ILE A 80 14.77 -5.13 3.69
N VAL A 81 14.67 -6.09 2.79
CA VAL A 81 13.44 -6.83 2.50
C VAL A 81 13.61 -8.25 3.05
N TYR A 82 12.86 -8.57 4.10
CA TYR A 82 12.83 -9.91 4.64
C TYR A 82 11.97 -10.82 3.75
N LYS A 83 12.29 -12.11 3.73
CA LYS A 83 11.51 -13.08 2.98
C LYS A 83 10.08 -13.14 3.55
N PRO A 84 9.04 -13.21 2.70
CA PRO A 84 7.68 -13.42 3.18
C PRO A 84 7.60 -14.71 4.00
N SER A 85 7.00 -14.63 5.19
CA SER A 85 6.78 -15.79 6.06
C SER A 85 5.29 -16.05 6.23
N THR A 86 4.89 -17.30 6.09
CA THR A 86 3.53 -17.79 6.39
C THR A 86 3.43 -18.42 7.77
N VAL A 87 4.53 -18.42 8.55
CA VAL A 87 4.57 -18.94 9.92
C VAL A 87 3.96 -17.89 10.85
N ASN A 88 2.64 -17.79 10.81
CA ASN A 88 1.81 -16.95 11.68
C ASN A 88 0.42 -17.60 11.82
N ASP A 89 -0.36 -17.15 12.81
CA ASP A 89 -1.69 -17.70 13.12
C ASP A 89 -2.69 -17.64 11.96
N PHE A 90 -2.39 -16.86 10.92
CA PHE A 90 -3.28 -16.58 9.80
C PHE A 90 -2.87 -17.24 8.48
N GLY A 91 -1.68 -17.85 8.43
CA GLY A 91 -1.16 -18.54 7.23
C GLY A 91 -0.92 -17.62 6.03
N VAL A 92 -0.89 -16.30 6.22
CA VAL A 92 -0.70 -15.31 5.14
C VAL A 92 0.78 -14.93 5.00
N PRO A 93 1.30 -14.70 3.78
CA PRO A 93 2.71 -14.41 3.55
C PRO A 93 3.04 -12.94 3.87
N LEU A 94 3.07 -12.58 5.15
CA LEU A 94 3.39 -11.21 5.56
C LEU A 94 4.83 -10.88 5.13
N GLN A 95 5.01 -9.70 4.53
CA GLN A 95 6.29 -9.23 4.05
C GLN A 95 6.74 -8.02 4.88
N VAL A 96 7.95 -8.09 5.42
CA VAL A 96 8.51 -7.02 6.25
C VAL A 96 9.64 -6.34 5.49
N THR A 97 9.59 -5.00 5.42
CA THR A 97 10.66 -4.19 4.83
C THR A 97 11.07 -3.09 5.80
N ILE A 98 12.38 -2.93 6.03
CA ILE A 98 12.95 -1.73 6.66
C ILE A 98 13.29 -0.75 5.54
N ASN A 99 12.54 0.35 5.46
CA ASN A 99 12.70 1.35 4.41
C ASN A 99 13.79 2.37 4.78
N ARG A 100 14.98 2.16 4.22
CA ARG A 100 16.16 3.02 4.40
C ARG A 100 16.33 4.05 3.27
N SER A 101 15.52 3.92 2.21
CA SER A 101 15.53 4.84 1.07
C SER A 101 14.92 6.20 1.38
N LYS A 102 13.95 6.23 2.31
CA LYS A 102 13.26 7.44 2.73
C LYS A 102 14.10 8.16 3.80
N PRO A 103 14.45 9.45 3.61
CA PRO A 103 15.11 10.23 4.64
C PRO A 103 14.21 10.29 5.88
N GLU A 104 14.73 9.92 7.05
CA GLU A 104 14.00 10.15 8.30
C GLU A 104 13.84 11.65 8.53
N ILE A 105 12.61 12.07 8.80
CA ILE A 105 12.33 13.47 9.12
C ILE A 105 12.86 13.71 10.53
N VAL A 106 13.99 14.42 10.65
CA VAL A 106 14.49 14.88 11.95
C VAL A 106 13.43 15.81 12.56
N ALA A 107 13.09 15.57 13.83
CA ALA A 107 12.10 16.36 14.56
C ALA A 107 12.39 17.87 14.39
N GLY A 108 11.44 18.60 13.79
CA GLY A 108 11.54 20.05 13.55
C GLY A 108 11.89 20.47 12.12
N GLN A 109 12.30 19.57 11.23
CA GLN A 109 12.48 19.89 9.80
C GLN A 109 11.27 19.43 8.98
N LYS A 110 10.53 20.37 8.38
CA LYS A 110 9.62 20.01 7.28
C LYS A 110 10.46 19.90 6.01
N SER A 111 10.38 18.78 5.28
CA SER A 111 10.86 18.76 3.90
C SER A 111 9.95 19.66 3.08
N VAL A 112 10.32 20.93 2.93
CA VAL A 112 9.54 21.88 2.12
C VAL A 112 9.84 21.58 0.66
N SER A 113 9.11 20.63 0.06
CA SER A 113 9.09 20.56 -1.40
C SER A 113 8.37 21.83 -1.88
N SER A 114 9.05 22.68 -2.63
CA SER A 114 8.44 23.83 -3.27
C SER A 114 7.30 23.35 -4.16
N LEU A 115 6.08 23.80 -3.87
CA LEU A 115 4.91 23.53 -4.70
C LEU A 115 5.01 24.32 -6.00
N ALA A 116 4.62 23.71 -7.12
CA ALA A 116 4.49 24.42 -8.38
C ALA A 116 3.35 25.47 -8.31
N PRO A 117 3.40 26.54 -9.13
CA PRO A 117 2.28 27.48 -9.22
C PRO A 117 0.96 26.76 -9.53
N GLY A 118 -0.08 27.05 -8.75
CA GLY A 118 -1.41 26.40 -8.86
C GLY A 118 -1.57 25.09 -8.08
N ALA A 119 -0.48 24.44 -7.65
CA ALA A 119 -0.56 23.24 -6.83
C ALA A 119 -1.04 23.58 -5.41
N GLN A 120 -2.08 22.91 -4.94
CA GLN A 120 -2.60 23.04 -3.57
C GLN A 120 -1.91 22.07 -2.59
N CYS A 121 -1.37 20.96 -3.10
CA CYS A 121 -0.63 19.99 -2.31
C CYS A 121 0.50 19.32 -3.12
N VAL A 122 1.30 18.49 -2.45
CA VAL A 122 2.51 17.88 -3.02
C VAL A 122 2.24 16.82 -4.09
N ILE A 123 1.01 16.33 -4.19
CA ILE A 123 0.59 15.33 -5.19
C ILE A 123 -0.30 15.92 -6.29
N CYS A 124 -0.51 17.24 -6.34
CA CYS A 124 -1.22 17.85 -7.46
C CYS A 124 -0.47 17.64 -8.78
N PHE A 125 -1.23 17.54 -9.86
CA PHE A 125 -0.70 17.37 -11.21
C PHE A 125 0.23 18.51 -11.63
N GLU A 126 0.01 19.73 -11.14
CA GLU A 126 0.85 20.90 -11.41
C GLU A 126 2.31 20.68 -10.99
N ASN A 127 2.58 19.75 -10.07
CA ASN A 127 3.95 19.40 -9.69
C ASN A 127 4.67 18.50 -10.69
N VAL A 128 3.95 17.82 -11.60
CA VAL A 128 4.52 16.93 -12.62
C VAL A 128 5.39 17.74 -13.58
N ALA A 129 6.62 17.27 -13.81
CA ALA A 129 7.64 17.96 -14.61
C ALA A 129 7.94 19.42 -14.19
N SER A 130 7.53 19.84 -12.97
CA SER A 130 7.79 21.18 -12.47
C SER A 130 9.26 21.39 -12.10
N ALA A 131 9.70 22.64 -11.90
CA ALA A 131 11.07 22.94 -11.48
C ALA A 131 11.48 22.25 -10.16
N GLY A 132 10.53 22.00 -9.25
CA GLY A 132 10.77 21.27 -8.00
C GLY A 132 10.79 19.74 -8.15
N LYS A 133 10.24 19.20 -9.26
CA LYS A 133 10.18 17.77 -9.56
C LYS A 133 10.36 17.51 -11.07
N PRO A 134 11.50 17.89 -11.67
CA PRO A 134 11.67 17.90 -13.12
C PRO A 134 11.62 16.49 -13.73
N GLY A 135 12.00 15.46 -12.96
CA GLY A 135 11.96 14.07 -13.40
C GLY A 135 10.63 13.35 -13.18
N LEU A 136 9.70 13.94 -12.43
CA LEU A 136 8.38 13.35 -12.21
C LEU A 136 7.59 13.37 -13.52
N ARG A 137 7.06 12.21 -13.92
CA ARG A 137 6.10 12.04 -15.01
C ARG A 137 4.85 11.33 -14.51
N ALA A 138 3.75 11.59 -15.21
CA ALA A 138 2.46 10.99 -14.89
C ALA A 138 1.79 10.46 -16.16
N TYR A 139 0.92 9.46 -16.02
CA TYR A 139 0.04 9.01 -17.11
C TYR A 139 -1.41 9.28 -16.72
N GLU A 140 -2.12 10.07 -17.54
CA GLU A 140 -3.52 10.41 -17.34
C GLU A 140 -4.46 9.39 -17.97
N PHE A 141 -5.55 9.09 -17.28
CA PHE A 141 -6.62 8.20 -17.73
C PHE A 141 -7.94 8.54 -17.03
N VAL A 142 -9.02 7.85 -17.39
CA VAL A 142 -10.35 8.07 -16.82
C VAL A 142 -10.75 6.88 -15.96
N LEU A 143 -11.29 7.15 -14.77
CA LEU A 143 -11.98 6.18 -13.93
C LEU A 143 -13.36 6.74 -13.56
N ASN A 144 -14.41 5.95 -13.76
CA ASN A 144 -15.78 6.26 -13.39
C ASN A 144 -16.20 7.68 -13.85
N GLY A 145 -15.86 8.00 -15.10
CA GLY A 145 -16.16 9.29 -15.74
C GLY A 145 -15.31 10.49 -15.26
N ARG A 146 -14.32 10.28 -14.39
CA ARG A 146 -13.46 11.33 -13.84
C ARG A 146 -12.00 11.14 -14.26
N SER A 147 -11.28 12.24 -14.39
CA SER A 147 -9.87 12.20 -14.80
C SER A 147 -8.98 11.87 -13.60
N PHE A 148 -8.12 10.89 -13.79
CA PHE A 148 -7.09 10.47 -12.84
C PHE A 148 -5.74 10.45 -13.54
N PHE A 149 -4.67 10.41 -12.76
CA PHE A 149 -3.35 10.14 -13.26
C PHE A 149 -2.57 9.25 -12.31
N VAL A 150 -1.68 8.43 -12.85
CA VAL A 150 -0.74 7.64 -12.06
C VAL A 150 0.62 8.34 -12.02
N GLN A 151 1.25 8.34 -10.86
CA GLN A 151 2.67 8.65 -10.70
C GLN A 151 3.32 7.66 -9.74
N TYR A 152 4.62 7.45 -9.87
CA TYR A 152 5.37 6.72 -8.85
C TYR A 152 5.75 7.66 -7.70
N PRO A 153 5.74 7.21 -6.44
CA PRO A 153 6.36 7.94 -5.34
C PRO A 153 7.90 7.87 -5.49
N PRO A 154 8.65 8.83 -4.93
CA PRO A 154 10.12 8.83 -5.01
C PRO A 154 10.76 7.73 -4.15
N TYR A 155 10.00 7.17 -3.19
CA TYR A 155 10.40 6.09 -2.29
C TYR A 155 9.35 4.97 -2.37
N PRO A 156 9.27 4.20 -3.48
CA PRO A 156 8.37 3.06 -3.58
C PRO A 156 8.59 2.07 -2.43
N TYR A 157 7.50 1.45 -1.99
CA TYR A 157 7.50 0.54 -0.85
C TYR A 157 7.71 -0.89 -1.31
N CYS A 158 7.05 -1.26 -2.41
CA CYS A 158 7.12 -2.55 -3.07
C CYS A 158 7.32 -2.40 -4.58
N ASP A 159 7.53 -3.51 -5.29
CA ASP A 159 7.57 -3.51 -6.75
C ASP A 159 6.22 -3.06 -7.34
N GLY A 160 6.30 -2.16 -8.31
CA GLY A 160 5.12 -1.53 -8.90
C GLY A 160 4.34 -0.61 -7.95
N HIS A 161 4.90 -0.17 -6.81
CA HIS A 161 4.23 0.79 -5.92
C HIS A 161 4.02 2.12 -6.64
N ALA A 162 2.78 2.43 -7.02
CA ALA A 162 2.40 3.69 -7.65
C ALA A 162 1.21 4.33 -6.93
N VAL A 163 0.94 5.59 -7.25
CA VAL A 163 -0.18 6.36 -6.68
C VAL A 163 -1.06 6.84 -7.81
N VAL A 164 -2.34 6.46 -7.77
CA VAL A 164 -3.38 6.96 -8.68
C VAL A 164 -4.09 8.12 -8.00
N ILE A 165 -4.13 9.29 -8.64
CA ILE A 165 -4.53 10.55 -8.02
C ILE A 165 -5.62 11.17 -8.89
N GLU A 166 -6.69 11.66 -8.28
CA GLU A 166 -7.72 12.39 -9.02
C GLU A 166 -7.11 13.67 -9.59
N ARG A 167 -7.37 13.99 -10.86
CA ARG A 167 -6.77 15.18 -11.50
C ARG A 167 -7.22 16.46 -10.80
N GLU A 168 -8.48 16.52 -10.40
CA GLU A 168 -9.02 17.59 -9.57
C GLU A 168 -8.59 17.44 -8.11
N HIS A 169 -8.26 18.55 -7.45
CA HIS A 169 -7.92 18.56 -6.04
C HIS A 169 -9.18 18.47 -5.17
N THR A 170 -9.71 17.26 -5.02
CA THR A 170 -10.84 16.98 -4.11
C THR A 170 -10.38 16.20 -2.88
N ALA A 171 -11.00 16.43 -1.73
CA ALA A 171 -10.64 15.71 -0.52
C ALA A 171 -10.87 14.18 -0.66
N GLN A 172 -10.02 13.40 0.00
CA GLN A 172 -10.23 11.97 0.16
C GLN A 172 -11.49 11.77 1.03
N ILE A 173 -12.55 11.22 0.43
CA ILE A 173 -13.79 10.86 1.13
C ILE A 173 -14.17 9.45 0.70
N ILE A 174 -14.46 8.59 1.66
CA ILE A 174 -14.91 7.23 1.42
C ILE A 174 -16.40 7.25 1.15
N THR A 175 -16.76 6.91 -0.08
CA THR A 175 -18.15 6.79 -0.54
C THR A 175 -18.30 5.61 -1.48
N ARG A 176 -19.52 5.38 -1.99
CA ARG A 176 -19.78 4.50 -3.13
C ARG A 176 -18.78 4.70 -4.28
N ASN A 177 -18.49 5.96 -4.62
CA ASN A 177 -17.58 6.30 -5.72
C ASN A 177 -16.18 5.72 -5.51
N THR A 178 -15.71 5.60 -4.26
CA THR A 178 -14.45 4.94 -3.95
C THR A 178 -14.46 3.49 -4.45
N VAL A 179 -15.55 2.76 -4.22
CA VAL A 179 -15.67 1.36 -4.66
C VAL A 179 -15.73 1.28 -6.19
N ASP A 180 -16.53 2.16 -6.81
CA ASP A 180 -16.65 2.19 -8.27
C ASP A 180 -15.31 2.55 -8.94
N ASP A 181 -14.53 3.48 -8.38
CA ASP A 181 -13.20 3.86 -8.89
C ASP A 181 -12.22 2.67 -8.84
N LEU A 182 -12.21 1.92 -7.74
CA LEU A 182 -11.32 0.77 -7.56
C LEU A 182 -11.69 -0.39 -8.49
N LEU A 183 -12.99 -0.65 -8.70
CA LEU A 183 -13.45 -1.70 -9.60
C LEU A 183 -13.26 -1.33 -11.07
N ASP A 184 -13.46 -0.06 -11.45
CA ASP A 184 -13.17 0.42 -12.80
C ASP A 184 -11.66 0.36 -13.08
N PHE A 185 -10.83 0.72 -12.10
CA PHE A 185 -9.38 0.53 -12.21
C PHE A 185 -9.03 -0.95 -12.43
N ALA A 186 -9.55 -1.85 -11.60
CA ALA A 186 -9.29 -3.29 -11.71
C ALA A 186 -9.78 -3.85 -13.06
N THR A 187 -10.84 -3.28 -13.64
CA THR A 187 -11.32 -3.62 -14.99
C THR A 187 -10.31 -3.22 -16.08
N ASN A 188 -9.71 -2.04 -15.95
CA ASN A 188 -8.78 -1.50 -16.94
C ASN A 188 -7.34 -2.04 -16.81
N PHE A 189 -6.96 -2.47 -15.62
CA PHE A 189 -5.60 -2.85 -15.27
C PHE A 189 -5.57 -4.17 -14.49
N GLU A 190 -5.88 -5.26 -15.19
CA GLU A 190 -5.87 -6.63 -14.64
C GLU A 190 -4.53 -6.97 -13.95
N HIS A 191 -4.60 -7.77 -12.90
CA HIS A 191 -3.47 -8.21 -12.04
C HIS A 191 -2.81 -7.13 -11.17
N LEU A 192 -3.14 -5.85 -11.33
CA LEU A 192 -2.69 -4.81 -10.40
C LEU A 192 -3.63 -4.71 -9.20
N CYS A 193 -3.06 -4.70 -7.99
CA CYS A 193 -3.83 -4.41 -6.78
C CYS A 193 -3.98 -2.90 -6.64
N ILE A 194 -5.19 -2.42 -6.43
CA ILE A 194 -5.46 -1.02 -6.08
C ILE A 194 -6.11 -0.94 -4.70
N SER A 195 -5.66 0.00 -3.89
CA SER A 195 -6.04 0.12 -2.49
C SER A 195 -6.34 1.56 -2.10
N SER A 196 -7.48 1.78 -1.46
CA SER A 196 -7.82 3.03 -0.81
C SER A 196 -7.46 2.96 0.68
N ASN A 197 -6.70 3.95 1.15
CA ASN A 197 -6.68 4.29 2.57
C ASN A 197 -8.08 4.79 3.02
N THR A 198 -8.18 5.20 4.28
CA THR A 198 -9.36 5.83 4.89
C THR A 198 -9.49 7.33 4.54
N ASP A 199 -10.62 7.94 4.90
CA ASP A 199 -10.86 9.40 4.84
C ASP A 199 -10.67 10.12 6.20
N LYS A 200 -10.12 9.43 7.21
CA LYS A 200 -9.89 9.97 8.55
C LYS A 200 -8.39 10.12 8.85
N SER A 201 -8.10 11.09 9.72
CA SER A 201 -6.77 11.24 10.32
C SER A 201 -6.54 10.16 11.38
N GLY A 202 -5.28 9.78 11.61
CA GLY A 202 -4.92 8.77 12.61
C GLY A 202 -5.06 7.31 12.16
N THR A 203 -5.44 7.07 10.90
CA THR A 203 -5.70 5.71 10.35
C THR A 203 -4.78 5.36 9.17
N GLY A 204 -3.62 6.02 9.09
CA GLY A 204 -2.57 5.75 8.09
C GLY A 204 -2.63 6.60 6.82
N ALA A 205 -3.69 7.40 6.64
CA ALA A 205 -3.78 8.35 5.53
C ALA A 205 -2.96 9.62 5.82
N SER A 206 -1.96 9.92 4.98
CA SER A 206 -1.08 11.07 5.16
C SER A 206 -1.46 12.32 4.34
N ILE A 207 -2.24 12.17 3.26
CA ILE A 207 -2.69 13.26 2.39
C ILE A 207 -4.21 13.17 2.23
N LEU A 208 -4.95 13.74 3.17
CA LEU A 208 -6.42 13.67 3.19
C LEU A 208 -7.07 14.72 2.29
N GLN A 209 -6.35 15.79 1.95
CA GLN A 209 -6.88 16.90 1.18
C GLN A 209 -7.00 16.61 -0.33
N HIS A 210 -6.39 15.53 -0.83
CA HIS A 210 -6.40 15.18 -2.25
C HIS A 210 -6.62 13.67 -2.44
N ARG A 211 -7.71 13.30 -3.12
CA ARG A 211 -8.14 11.94 -3.39
C ARG A 211 -7.07 11.16 -4.14
N HIS A 212 -6.69 10.01 -3.59
CA HIS A 212 -5.70 9.13 -4.19
C HIS A 212 -5.82 7.70 -3.70
N TYR A 213 -5.27 6.78 -4.49
CA TYR A 213 -5.22 5.34 -4.25
C TYR A 213 -3.78 4.83 -4.39
N GLN A 214 -3.45 3.80 -3.63
CA GLN A 214 -2.17 3.10 -3.70
C GLN A 214 -2.31 1.93 -4.67
N VAL A 215 -1.34 1.73 -5.54
CA VAL A 215 -1.29 0.58 -6.46
C VAL A 215 -0.05 -0.24 -6.16
N SER A 216 -0.19 -1.56 -6.21
CA SER A 216 0.91 -2.52 -6.10
C SER A 216 0.94 -3.40 -7.35
N GLY A 217 2.13 -3.55 -7.93
CA GLY A 217 2.38 -4.52 -9.00
C GLY A 217 2.47 -5.96 -8.50
N MET A 218 2.65 -6.12 -7.19
CA MET A 218 2.62 -7.42 -6.53
C MET A 218 1.23 -7.68 -5.92
N ARG A 219 0.83 -8.95 -5.94
CA ARG A 219 -0.36 -9.40 -5.23
C ARG A 219 -0.17 -9.24 -3.71
N LEU A 220 -0.98 -8.41 -3.09
CA LEU A 220 -0.85 -8.13 -1.65
C LEU A 220 -1.24 -9.36 -0.80
N PRO A 221 -0.54 -9.64 0.32
CA PRO A 221 -0.82 -10.81 1.17
C PRO A 221 -2.28 -10.94 1.63
N LEU A 222 -2.98 -9.82 1.82
CA LEU A 222 -4.41 -9.79 2.15
C LEU A 222 -5.29 -10.55 1.16
N PHE A 223 -4.96 -10.54 -0.13
CA PHE A 223 -5.72 -11.30 -1.12
C PHE A 223 -5.49 -12.82 -1.02
N SER A 224 -4.45 -13.27 -0.30
CA SER A 224 -4.17 -14.69 -0.03
C SER A 224 -4.88 -15.21 1.22
N ALA A 225 -5.55 -14.33 1.97
CA ALA A 225 -6.28 -14.73 3.16
C ALA A 225 -7.47 -15.62 2.81
N VAL A 226 -7.64 -16.69 3.57
CA VAL A 226 -8.75 -17.63 3.40
C VAL A 226 -10.00 -17.14 4.12
N SER A 227 -11.16 -17.65 3.73
CA SER A 227 -12.39 -17.45 4.51
C SER A 227 -12.25 -18.08 5.90
N ALA A 228 -12.76 -17.42 6.94
CA ALA A 228 -12.75 -17.95 8.28
C ALA A 228 -13.63 -19.20 8.39
N ALA A 229 -13.10 -20.27 8.99
CA ALA A 229 -13.75 -21.58 9.02
C ALA A 229 -15.08 -21.58 9.80
N ASP A 230 -15.20 -20.70 10.78
CA ASP A 230 -16.37 -20.48 11.64
C ASP A 230 -17.37 -19.46 11.07
N ALA A 231 -17.11 -18.90 9.88
CA ALA A 231 -17.97 -17.93 9.22
C ALA A 231 -18.31 -18.38 7.79
N GLN A 232 -19.51 -18.90 7.60
CA GLN A 232 -19.96 -19.36 6.28
C GLN A 232 -20.08 -18.20 5.29
N PRO A 233 -19.56 -18.34 4.06
CA PRO A 233 -19.76 -17.34 3.01
C PRO A 233 -21.24 -17.11 2.71
N MET A 234 -21.62 -15.85 2.55
CA MET A 234 -22.96 -15.42 2.15
C MET A 234 -23.01 -15.16 0.65
N GLN A 235 -24.21 -15.13 0.08
CA GLN A 235 -24.45 -14.76 -1.31
C GLN A 235 -25.23 -13.45 -1.39
N TYR A 236 -24.82 -12.57 -2.30
CA TYR A 236 -25.55 -11.37 -2.68
C TYR A 236 -25.64 -11.31 -4.20
N GLY A 237 -26.79 -11.70 -4.75
CA GLY A 237 -26.91 -11.99 -6.17
C GLY A 237 -25.94 -13.11 -6.57
N ALA A 238 -25.05 -12.85 -7.53
CA ALA A 238 -24.02 -13.77 -7.98
C ALA A 238 -22.65 -13.56 -7.29
N ALA A 239 -22.55 -12.62 -6.34
CA ALA A 239 -21.32 -12.37 -5.59
C ALA A 239 -21.32 -13.14 -4.28
N SER A 240 -20.15 -13.68 -3.91
CA SER A 240 -19.92 -14.29 -2.60
C SER A 240 -19.30 -13.27 -1.65
N VAL A 241 -19.78 -13.24 -0.40
CA VAL A 241 -19.26 -12.38 0.67
C VAL A 241 -18.75 -13.25 1.81
N SER A 242 -17.46 -13.13 2.15
CA SER A 242 -16.79 -13.93 3.19
C SER A 242 -16.10 -13.04 4.21
N VAL A 243 -16.16 -13.43 5.48
CA VAL A 243 -15.26 -12.88 6.51
C VAL A 243 -13.94 -13.63 6.46
N LEU A 244 -12.81 -12.92 6.49
CA LEU A 244 -11.49 -13.51 6.32
C LEU A 244 -10.86 -13.95 7.64
N HIS A 245 -10.03 -15.00 7.57
CA HIS A 245 -9.07 -15.35 8.62
C HIS A 245 -7.80 -14.53 8.42
N TYR A 246 -7.72 -13.38 9.08
CA TYR A 246 -6.69 -12.37 8.87
C TYR A 246 -6.43 -11.56 10.16
N PRO A 247 -5.24 -10.95 10.37
CA PRO A 247 -4.94 -10.23 11.61
C PRO A 247 -5.90 -9.08 11.93
N VAL A 248 -6.43 -8.38 10.93
CA VAL A 248 -7.47 -7.35 11.07
C VAL A 248 -8.80 -7.88 10.54
N VAL A 249 -9.91 -7.37 11.08
CA VAL A 249 -11.24 -7.61 10.51
C VAL A 249 -11.23 -7.25 9.02
N ALA A 250 -11.54 -8.23 8.18
CA ALA A 250 -11.58 -8.04 6.74
C ALA A 250 -12.74 -8.84 6.13
N ILE A 251 -13.44 -8.22 5.19
CA ILE A 251 -14.59 -8.77 4.48
C ILE A 251 -14.24 -8.80 3.00
N ARG A 252 -14.35 -9.96 2.38
CA ARG A 252 -14.07 -10.17 0.96
C ARG A 252 -15.36 -10.36 0.19
N ILE A 253 -15.50 -9.64 -0.91
CA ILE A 253 -16.60 -9.76 -1.87
C ILE A 253 -15.99 -10.20 -3.20
N GLU A 254 -16.44 -11.33 -3.74
CA GLU A 254 -15.94 -11.91 -4.98
C GLU A 254 -17.07 -12.14 -5.97
N GLY A 255 -16.84 -11.81 -7.24
CA GLY A 255 -17.81 -12.07 -8.32
C GLY A 255 -17.37 -11.50 -9.66
N THR A 256 -18.17 -11.77 -10.69
CA THR A 256 -17.88 -11.34 -12.07
C THR A 256 -18.55 -10.02 -12.46
N ASP A 257 -19.53 -9.57 -11.66
CA ASP A 257 -20.30 -8.34 -11.91
C ASP A 257 -19.92 -7.25 -10.91
N THR A 258 -19.17 -6.24 -11.39
CA THR A 258 -18.74 -5.10 -10.58
C THR A 258 -19.91 -4.32 -9.98
N GLY A 259 -21.07 -4.29 -10.65
CA GLY A 259 -22.28 -3.64 -10.16
C GLY A 259 -22.83 -4.28 -8.88
N THR A 260 -22.95 -5.61 -8.85
CA THR A 260 -23.35 -6.40 -7.68
C THR A 260 -22.34 -6.25 -6.54
N ILE A 261 -21.04 -6.35 -6.83
CA ILE A 261 -19.98 -6.19 -5.82
C ILE A 261 -20.07 -4.80 -5.17
N ALA A 262 -20.15 -3.76 -5.98
CA ALA A 262 -20.21 -2.40 -5.50
C ALA A 262 -21.48 -2.13 -4.66
N LYS A 263 -22.63 -2.72 -5.03
CA LYS A 263 -23.86 -2.65 -4.22
C LYS A 263 -23.68 -3.32 -2.85
N ALA A 264 -23.15 -4.54 -2.80
CA ALA A 264 -22.87 -5.23 -1.54
C ALA A 264 -21.91 -4.43 -0.65
N ALA A 265 -20.81 -3.94 -1.23
CA ALA A 265 -19.81 -3.14 -0.52
C ALA A 265 -20.40 -1.85 0.05
N THR A 266 -21.27 -1.19 -0.71
CA THR A 266 -21.92 0.05 -0.26
C THR A 266 -22.84 -0.22 0.91
N ARG A 267 -23.65 -1.29 0.86
CA ARG A 267 -24.53 -1.67 1.97
C ARG A 267 -23.73 -1.99 3.24
N ILE A 268 -22.62 -2.70 3.13
CA ILE A 268 -21.74 -2.99 4.27
C ILE A 268 -21.12 -1.69 4.83
N LEU A 269 -20.65 -0.78 3.97
CA LEU A 269 -20.14 0.53 4.39
C LEU A 269 -21.21 1.37 5.11
N ASP A 270 -22.43 1.39 4.58
CA ASP A 270 -23.55 2.15 5.13
C ASP A 270 -23.98 1.61 6.50
N ILE A 271 -24.09 0.27 6.64
CA ILE A 271 -24.38 -0.33 7.95
C ILE A 271 -23.25 -0.08 8.94
N TRP A 272 -21.98 -0.21 8.54
CA TRP A 272 -20.83 0.07 9.39
C TRP A 272 -20.85 1.49 9.97
N ARG A 273 -21.32 2.47 9.18
CA ARG A 273 -21.45 3.87 9.57
C ARG A 273 -22.83 4.24 10.14
N SER A 274 -23.75 3.28 10.25
CA SER A 274 -25.10 3.58 10.74
C SER A 274 -25.10 3.82 12.25
N GLU A 275 -25.92 4.78 12.70
CA GLU A 275 -26.13 5.07 14.13
C GLU A 275 -26.57 3.82 14.89
N GLU A 276 -27.47 3.03 14.29
CA GLU A 276 -28.02 1.82 14.92
C GLU A 276 -26.94 0.76 15.15
N PHE A 277 -26.07 0.49 14.16
CA PHE A 277 -24.98 -0.46 14.32
C PHE A 277 -23.94 0.06 15.32
N CYS A 278 -23.59 1.34 15.24
CA CYS A 278 -22.64 1.95 16.16
C CYS A 278 -23.15 1.89 17.61
N ALA A 279 -24.40 2.26 17.87
CA ALA A 279 -25.01 2.19 19.18
C ALA A 279 -25.10 0.75 19.73
N ALA A 280 -25.44 -0.22 18.88
CA ALA A 280 -25.51 -1.63 19.28
C ALA A 280 -24.15 -2.23 19.62
N GLU A 281 -23.08 -1.78 18.96
CA GLU A 281 -21.74 -2.38 19.06
C GLU A 281 -20.74 -1.57 19.89
N GLY A 282 -21.16 -0.40 20.41
CA GLY A 282 -20.34 0.47 21.26
C GLY A 282 -19.33 1.33 20.48
N PHE A 283 -19.73 1.84 19.32
CA PHE A 283 -18.92 2.69 18.45
C PHE A 283 -19.51 4.09 18.29
N GLU A 284 -18.66 5.03 17.86
CA GLU A 284 -19.06 6.39 17.48
C GLU A 284 -19.05 6.54 15.96
N VAL A 285 -20.13 7.05 15.38
CA VAL A 285 -20.31 7.14 13.91
C VAL A 285 -19.20 7.98 13.25
N ASP A 286 -18.78 9.07 13.88
CA ASP A 286 -17.78 10.00 13.34
C ASP A 286 -16.36 9.41 13.32
N GLN A 287 -16.12 8.35 14.08
CA GLN A 287 -14.85 7.61 14.11
C GLN A 287 -14.79 6.53 13.02
N GLN A 288 -15.92 6.17 12.41
CA GLN A 288 -16.01 5.04 11.48
C GLN A 288 -15.57 5.38 10.06
N THR A 289 -14.64 4.57 9.57
CA THR A 289 -14.14 4.62 8.20
C THR A 289 -13.83 3.22 7.72
N MET A 290 -13.43 3.10 6.46
CA MET A 290 -13.10 1.84 5.84
C MET A 290 -11.92 2.02 4.89
N SER A 291 -11.12 0.98 4.75
CA SER A 291 -10.15 0.85 3.68
C SER A 291 -10.61 -0.24 2.71
N PHE A 292 -10.19 -0.12 1.46
CA PHE A 292 -10.61 -1.02 0.39
C PHE A 292 -9.39 -1.48 -0.38
N SER A 293 -9.39 -2.72 -0.86
CA SER A 293 -8.43 -3.21 -1.85
C SER A 293 -9.16 -4.01 -2.92
N ALA A 294 -8.93 -3.71 -4.19
CA ALA A 294 -9.52 -4.41 -5.31
C ALA A 294 -8.43 -5.05 -6.19
N LEU A 295 -8.79 -6.20 -6.76
CA LEU A 295 -7.98 -6.96 -7.72
C LEU A 295 -8.94 -7.62 -8.72
N HIS A 296 -8.56 -7.63 -9.99
CA HIS A 296 -9.18 -8.46 -11.00
C HIS A 296 -8.14 -9.47 -11.47
N GLU A 297 -8.46 -10.76 -11.31
CA GLU A 297 -7.60 -11.85 -11.76
C GLU A 297 -8.46 -13.04 -12.18
N TYR A 298 -8.07 -13.72 -13.27
CA TYR A 298 -8.71 -14.94 -13.74
C TYR A 298 -10.22 -14.78 -14.01
N GLY A 299 -10.63 -13.60 -14.48
CA GLY A 299 -12.03 -13.27 -14.78
C GLY A 299 -12.93 -12.99 -13.57
N ASN A 300 -12.36 -12.88 -12.36
CA ASN A 300 -13.09 -12.63 -11.13
C ASN A 300 -12.60 -11.34 -10.45
N PHE A 301 -13.54 -10.50 -10.02
CA PHE A 301 -13.23 -9.31 -9.22
C PHE A 301 -13.25 -9.68 -7.75
N ILE A 302 -12.21 -9.26 -7.03
CA ILE A 302 -12.06 -9.43 -5.59
C ILE A 302 -11.99 -8.03 -4.98
N LEU A 303 -12.95 -7.70 -4.12
CA LEU A 303 -12.92 -6.48 -3.30
C LEU A 303 -12.83 -6.88 -1.83
N ILE A 304 -11.78 -6.43 -1.15
CA ILE A 304 -11.60 -6.62 0.29
C ILE A 304 -11.80 -5.30 1.00
N MET A 305 -12.68 -5.33 1.99
CA MET A 305 -13.07 -4.21 2.85
C MET A 305 -12.49 -4.43 4.23
N VAL A 306 -11.79 -3.44 4.76
CA VAL A 306 -11.22 -3.46 6.11
C VAL A 306 -11.91 -2.35 6.91
N PRO A 307 -12.87 -2.67 7.80
CA PRO A 307 -13.45 -1.72 8.73
C PRO A 307 -12.37 -1.09 9.63
N ARG A 308 -12.45 0.21 9.88
CA ARG A 308 -11.45 0.97 10.63
C ARG A 308 -12.13 1.99 11.54
N THR A 309 -11.55 2.24 12.71
CA THR A 309 -11.92 3.35 13.60
C THR A 309 -10.71 4.27 13.80
N THR A 310 -10.93 5.53 14.19
CA THR A 310 -9.83 6.43 14.60
C THR A 310 -9.24 6.08 15.98
N THR A 311 -9.88 5.19 16.72
CA THR A 311 -9.49 4.75 18.07
C THR A 311 -8.62 3.51 18.07
N ALA A 312 -8.71 2.67 17.03
CA ALA A 312 -7.85 1.51 16.86
C ALA A 312 -6.49 1.97 16.34
N GLN A 313 -5.49 1.95 17.23
CA GLN A 313 -4.12 2.39 16.97
C GLN A 313 -3.13 1.41 17.56
N THR A 314 -1.91 1.42 17.03
CA THR A 314 -0.80 0.63 17.55
C THR A 314 -0.57 0.96 19.03
N ASN A 315 -0.55 -0.07 19.87
CA ASN A 315 -0.34 0.06 21.31
C ASN A 315 1.08 0.61 21.57
N PRO A 316 1.28 1.49 22.57
CA PRO A 316 2.61 1.88 23.03
C PRO A 316 3.61 0.73 23.21
N HIS A 317 3.11 -0.45 23.57
CA HIS A 317 3.88 -1.69 23.65
C HIS A 317 4.67 -2.02 22.36
N ASN A 318 4.10 -1.73 21.18
CA ASN A 318 4.71 -2.01 19.87
C ASN A 318 5.41 -0.80 19.24
N HIS A 319 5.49 0.35 19.94
CA HIS A 319 6.11 1.57 19.40
C HIS A 319 7.61 1.45 19.18
N CYS A 320 8.28 0.53 19.88
CA CYS A 320 9.69 0.21 19.61
C CYS A 320 9.89 -0.29 18.18
N ILE A 321 8.93 -1.01 17.60
CA ILE A 321 8.92 -1.42 16.20
C ILE A 321 8.34 -0.31 15.31
N LYS A 322 7.11 0.13 15.60
CA LYS A 322 6.42 1.12 14.77
C LYS A 322 5.48 1.98 15.61
N HIS A 323 5.65 3.29 15.52
CA HIS A 323 4.78 4.26 16.21
C HIS A 323 3.95 5.09 15.21
N GLU A 324 4.30 5.07 13.93
CA GLU A 324 3.53 5.71 12.88
C GLU A 324 2.19 5.00 12.63
N PHE A 325 1.20 5.74 12.16
CA PHE A 325 -0.09 5.16 11.79
C PHE A 325 0.05 4.12 10.67
N VAL A 326 -0.77 3.07 10.76
CA VAL A 326 -0.75 1.93 9.83
C VAL A 326 -1.67 2.19 8.63
N GLY A 327 -1.06 2.33 7.45
CA GLY A 327 -1.74 2.54 6.18
C GLY A 327 -2.25 1.25 5.52
N ILE A 328 -2.95 1.38 4.39
CA ILE A 328 -3.59 0.24 3.72
C ILE A 328 -2.61 -0.81 3.19
N LEU A 329 -1.43 -0.44 2.72
CA LEU A 329 -0.43 -1.44 2.27
C LEU A 329 0.06 -2.30 3.45
N GLU A 330 0.20 -1.70 4.62
CA GLU A 330 0.58 -2.40 5.85
C GLU A 330 -0.57 -3.27 6.36
N MET A 331 -1.80 -2.75 6.36
CA MET A 331 -3.00 -3.58 6.59
C MET A 331 -3.07 -4.75 5.61
N ALA A 332 -2.66 -4.53 4.37
CA ALA A 332 -2.66 -5.56 3.35
C ALA A 332 -1.52 -6.59 3.48
N GLY A 333 -0.68 -6.45 4.51
CA GLY A 333 0.36 -7.42 4.88
C GLY A 333 1.77 -7.05 4.39
N TYR A 334 1.99 -5.81 3.95
CA TYR A 334 3.29 -5.30 3.54
C TYR A 334 3.82 -4.25 4.54
N ALA A 335 4.68 -4.67 5.48
CA ALA A 335 5.22 -3.78 6.50
C ALA A 335 6.24 -2.81 5.91
N VAL A 336 6.10 -1.54 6.27
CA VAL A 336 7.08 -0.49 5.97
C VAL A 336 7.59 0.07 7.28
N LEU A 337 8.70 -0.51 7.74
CA LEU A 337 9.35 -0.22 9.01
C LEU A 337 10.38 0.92 8.87
N PRO A 338 10.59 1.73 9.92
CA PRO A 338 11.49 2.89 9.90
C PRO A 338 12.97 2.50 9.82
N ALA A 339 13.79 3.36 9.22
CA ALA A 339 15.21 3.09 8.94
C ALA A 339 16.04 2.85 10.20
N ARG A 340 15.72 3.53 11.32
CA ARG A 340 16.37 3.35 12.63
C ARG A 340 16.46 1.88 13.09
N LEU A 341 15.49 1.05 12.71
CA LEU A 341 15.42 -0.34 13.15
C LEU A 341 16.58 -1.18 12.63
N HIS A 342 17.24 -0.79 11.53
CA HIS A 342 18.42 -1.51 11.07
C HIS A 342 19.50 -1.58 12.14
N ASP A 343 19.87 -0.44 12.73
CA ASP A 343 20.94 -0.38 13.71
C ASP A 343 20.47 -0.85 15.09
N GLU A 344 19.21 -0.55 15.47
CA GLU A 344 18.63 -0.95 16.75
C GLU A 344 18.45 -2.48 16.84
N LEU A 345 17.95 -3.12 15.79
CA LEU A 345 17.75 -4.58 15.78
C LEU A 345 19.09 -5.33 15.70
N ALA A 346 20.08 -4.81 14.98
CA ALA A 346 21.41 -5.41 14.96
C ALA A 346 22.07 -5.41 16.35
N LYS A 347 21.92 -4.31 17.10
CA LYS A 347 22.37 -4.24 18.50
C LYS A 347 21.59 -5.20 19.40
N LEU A 348 20.26 -5.24 19.24
CA LEU A 348 19.39 -6.11 20.02
C LEU A 348 19.73 -7.59 19.80
N GLU A 349 19.89 -8.01 18.55
CA GLU A 349 20.31 -9.37 18.17
C GLU A 349 21.61 -9.75 18.88
N GLY A 350 22.66 -8.92 18.79
CA GLY A 350 23.94 -9.18 19.47
C GLY A 350 23.85 -9.26 21.00
N VAL A 351 22.92 -8.54 21.64
CA VAL A 351 22.69 -8.67 23.09
C VAL A 351 22.03 -10.00 23.43
N LEU A 352 21.02 -10.39 22.67
CA LEU A 352 20.23 -11.62 22.88
C LEU A 352 21.03 -12.89 22.57
N GLU A 353 21.95 -12.84 21.60
CA GLU A 353 22.87 -13.94 21.27
C GLU A 353 23.81 -14.31 22.42
N ASN A 354 24.26 -13.32 23.19
CA ASN A 354 25.24 -13.51 24.27
C ASN A 354 24.61 -14.07 25.57
N ASN A 355 23.42 -14.68 25.48
CA ASN A 355 22.61 -15.16 26.63
C ASN A 355 22.39 -14.09 27.71
N SER A 356 22.30 -12.83 27.30
CA SER A 356 21.80 -11.78 28.20
C SER A 356 20.35 -12.12 28.53
N ASP A 357 20.01 -12.10 29.82
CA ASP A 357 18.63 -12.22 30.26
C ASP A 357 17.79 -11.18 29.49
N PRO A 358 16.74 -11.57 28.74
CA PRO A 358 15.80 -10.65 28.11
C PRO A 358 15.29 -9.52 29.03
N ALA A 359 15.26 -9.77 30.35
CA ALA A 359 14.89 -8.79 31.36
C ALA A 359 16.00 -7.75 31.67
N GLN A 360 17.20 -7.89 31.11
CA GLN A 360 18.39 -7.06 31.36
C GLN A 360 18.93 -6.40 30.08
N LEU A 361 18.03 -5.88 29.26
CA LEU A 361 18.44 -5.09 28.09
C LEU A 361 19.19 -3.81 28.50
N PRO A 362 20.22 -3.39 27.73
CA PRO A 362 20.85 -2.09 27.88
C PRO A 362 19.84 -0.94 27.87
N ALA A 363 20.21 0.19 28.47
CA ALA A 363 19.33 1.35 28.64
C ALA A 363 18.78 1.91 27.31
N ASP A 364 19.56 1.82 26.22
CA ASP A 364 19.15 2.25 24.88
C ASP A 364 18.25 1.22 24.15
N LEU A 365 18.10 0.01 24.70
CA LEU A 365 17.26 -1.06 24.15
C LEU A 365 16.08 -1.45 25.05
N THR A 366 15.92 -0.82 26.23
CA THR A 366 14.86 -1.19 27.18
C THR A 366 13.45 -1.07 26.59
N SER A 367 13.25 -0.18 25.60
CA SER A 367 11.98 -0.07 24.87
C SER A 367 11.60 -1.33 24.08
N PHE A 368 12.57 -2.21 23.76
CA PHE A 368 12.34 -3.47 23.07
C PHE A 368 11.98 -4.63 24.00
N ALA A 369 12.06 -4.47 25.33
CA ALA A 369 11.67 -5.53 26.26
C ALA A 369 10.29 -6.15 25.94
N PRO A 370 9.24 -5.37 25.62
CA PRO A 370 7.94 -5.93 25.27
C PRO A 370 7.99 -6.75 23.96
N PHE A 371 8.70 -6.27 22.93
CA PHE A 371 8.93 -7.04 21.69
C PHE A 371 9.68 -8.35 21.96
N VAL A 372 10.67 -8.33 22.85
CA VAL A 372 11.43 -9.53 23.19
C VAL A 372 10.52 -10.56 23.89
N ASP A 373 9.77 -10.12 24.89
CA ASP A 373 8.85 -10.98 25.65
C ASP A 373 7.74 -11.53 24.76
N ASP A 374 7.12 -10.68 23.93
CA ASP A 374 5.93 -11.09 23.18
C ASP A 374 6.20 -11.73 21.83
N CYS A 375 7.38 -11.55 21.25
CA CYS A 375 7.72 -12.09 19.93
C CYS A 375 8.97 -12.97 19.99
N TRP A 376 10.12 -12.41 20.36
CA TRP A 376 11.40 -13.13 20.28
C TRP A 376 11.41 -14.42 21.10
N THR A 377 10.99 -14.38 22.36
CA THR A 377 11.04 -15.55 23.26
C THR A 377 10.12 -16.70 22.81
N LYS A 378 9.07 -16.38 22.04
CA LYS A 378 8.09 -17.35 21.52
C LYS A 378 8.54 -18.07 20.25
N ILE A 379 9.62 -17.62 19.61
CA ILE A 379 10.18 -18.27 18.42
C ILE A 379 11.26 -19.27 18.82
N GLU A 380 11.04 -20.54 18.48
CA GLU A 380 12.00 -21.63 18.64
C GLU A 380 12.88 -21.77 17.38
N ASP A 381 13.75 -20.79 17.13
CA ASP A 381 14.82 -20.89 16.12
C ASP A 381 16.18 -20.68 16.80
N LYS A 382 17.16 -21.51 16.40
CA LYS A 382 18.52 -21.46 16.93
C LYS A 382 19.40 -20.48 16.18
N ASP A 383 19.04 -20.14 14.94
CA ASP A 383 19.71 -19.09 14.18
C ASP A 383 19.17 -17.72 14.62
N PRO A 384 19.97 -16.87 15.28
CA PRO A 384 19.48 -15.60 15.84
C PRO A 384 18.90 -14.67 14.78
N HIS A 385 19.50 -14.66 13.59
CA HIS A 385 19.03 -13.85 12.48
C HIS A 385 17.65 -14.30 12.00
N SER A 386 17.48 -15.58 11.66
CA SER A 386 16.19 -16.15 11.25
C SER A 386 15.13 -16.01 12.35
N ARG A 387 15.55 -16.12 13.63
CA ARG A 387 14.68 -15.86 14.78
C ARG A 387 14.22 -14.40 14.83
N MET A 388 15.10 -13.44 14.56
CA MET A 388 14.77 -12.01 14.51
C MET A 388 13.76 -11.74 13.40
N GLU A 389 13.97 -12.31 12.21
CA GLU A 389 13.03 -12.18 11.09
C GLU A 389 11.63 -12.68 11.46
N ALA A 390 11.54 -13.87 12.07
CA ALA A 390 10.28 -14.44 12.53
C ALA A 390 9.62 -13.61 13.64
N ALA A 391 10.40 -13.10 14.60
CA ALA A 391 9.91 -12.23 15.66
C ALA A 391 9.36 -10.91 15.11
N LEU A 392 10.01 -10.30 14.12
CA LEU A 392 9.51 -9.10 13.42
C LEU A 392 8.22 -9.38 12.66
N ASN A 393 8.10 -10.55 12.02
CA ASN A 393 6.87 -10.96 11.35
C ASN A 393 5.70 -11.07 12.33
N ALA A 394 5.94 -11.68 13.50
CA ALA A 394 4.96 -11.79 14.58
C ALA A 394 4.57 -10.41 15.14
N ALA A 395 5.54 -9.53 15.39
CA ALA A 395 5.29 -8.17 15.85
C ALA A 395 4.44 -7.37 14.84
N PHE A 396 4.73 -7.53 13.54
CA PHE A 396 3.93 -6.89 12.50
C PHE A 396 2.48 -7.41 12.45
N ALA A 397 2.27 -8.73 12.59
CA ALA A 397 0.94 -9.29 12.70
C ALA A 397 0.16 -8.71 13.90
N ASN A 398 0.84 -8.53 15.05
CA ASN A 398 0.27 -7.89 16.24
C ASN A 398 -0.10 -6.43 15.96
N ILE A 399 0.78 -5.66 15.30
CA ILE A 399 0.51 -4.26 14.93
C ILE A 399 -0.73 -4.15 14.03
N ILE A 400 -0.88 -5.03 13.01
CA ILE A 400 -2.09 -5.05 12.17
C ILE A 400 -3.32 -5.33 13.04
N ARG A 401 -3.24 -6.34 13.94
CA ARG A 401 -4.34 -6.73 14.83
C ARG A 401 -4.77 -5.62 15.77
N GLU A 402 -3.84 -4.86 16.34
CA GLU A 402 -4.12 -3.71 17.23
C GLU A 402 -4.86 -2.57 16.53
N ASN A 403 -4.67 -2.43 15.21
CA ASN A 403 -5.37 -1.45 14.40
C ASN A 403 -6.72 -1.97 13.86
N SER A 404 -7.18 -3.12 14.36
CA SER A 404 -8.52 -3.64 14.14
C SER A 404 -9.51 -2.95 15.08
N PRO A 405 -10.71 -2.56 14.61
CA PRO A 405 -11.71 -1.89 15.45
C PRO A 405 -12.25 -2.77 16.59
N TYR A 406 -12.09 -4.08 16.47
CA TYR A 406 -12.43 -5.09 17.47
C TYR A 406 -11.63 -6.38 17.18
N ASP A 407 -11.70 -7.36 18.09
CA ASP A 407 -11.02 -8.65 17.94
C ASP A 407 -11.40 -9.31 16.61
N SER A 408 -10.40 -9.50 15.76
CA SER A 408 -10.57 -10.09 14.44
C SER A 408 -10.77 -11.59 14.50
N THR A 409 -10.45 -12.26 15.61
CA THR A 409 -10.62 -13.70 15.78
C THR A 409 -12.06 -14.07 16.12
N ASP A 410 -12.79 -13.20 16.81
CA ASP A 410 -14.25 -13.34 17.02
C ASP A 410 -15.02 -12.79 15.82
N LYS A 411 -15.56 -13.70 15.00
CA LYS A 411 -16.30 -13.33 13.78
C LYS A 411 -17.72 -12.84 14.04
N THR A 412 -18.23 -12.94 15.28
CA THR A 412 -19.64 -12.68 15.60
C THR A 412 -20.06 -11.26 15.18
N LYS A 413 -19.24 -10.25 15.54
CA LYS A 413 -19.56 -8.85 15.24
C LYS A 413 -19.50 -8.56 13.73
N THR A 414 -18.50 -9.08 13.03
CA THR A 414 -18.39 -8.93 11.57
C THR A 414 -19.53 -9.64 10.85
N MET A 415 -19.93 -10.83 11.30
CA MET A 415 -21.06 -11.56 10.73
C MET A 415 -22.37 -10.81 10.95
N ARG A 416 -22.60 -10.16 12.10
CA ARG A 416 -23.76 -9.28 12.30
C ARG A 416 -23.76 -8.11 11.32
N LEU A 417 -22.61 -7.46 11.11
CA LEU A 417 -22.46 -6.38 10.11
C LEU A 417 -22.83 -6.87 8.71
N VAL A 418 -22.26 -7.99 8.28
CA VAL A 418 -22.50 -8.53 6.92
C VAL A 418 -23.95 -9.02 6.77
N ASN A 419 -24.49 -9.78 7.74
CA ASN A 419 -25.88 -10.24 7.70
C ASN A 419 -26.84 -9.06 7.56
N LYS A 420 -26.72 -8.05 8.44
CA LYS A 420 -27.58 -6.87 8.39
C LYS A 420 -27.45 -6.09 7.08
N ALA A 421 -26.26 -6.07 6.49
CA ALA A 421 -26.04 -5.41 5.21
C ALA A 421 -26.65 -6.19 4.04
N LEU A 422 -26.67 -7.52 4.08
CA LEU A 422 -27.11 -8.37 2.97
C LEU A 422 -28.55 -8.88 3.12
N GLU A 423 -29.15 -8.77 4.30
CA GLU A 423 -30.59 -8.95 4.51
C GLU A 423 -31.35 -7.89 3.70
N HIS A 424 -32.26 -8.34 2.83
CA HIS A 424 -32.99 -7.62 1.76
C HIS A 424 -32.30 -7.69 0.40
#